data_AF-A0A3C0EYJ2-F1
#
_entry.id   AF-A0A3C0EYJ2-F1
#
_cell.length_a   1.000
_cell.length_b   1.000
_cell.length_c   1.000
_cell.angle_alpha   90.00
_cell.angle_beta   90.00
_cell.angle_gamma   90.00
#
_symmetry.space_group_name_H-M   'P 1'
#
loop_
_entity.id
_entity.type
_entity.pdbx_description
1 polymer ?
#
loop_
_entity_poly.entity_id
_entity_poly.type
_entity_poly.pdbx_seq_one_letter_code
_entity_poly.pdbx_strand_id
1 'polypeptide(L)'
;MSFAPILFRYLPKPGAWMETFKQFMAFPLYASALFFLWVLGNQAGVIGMSLVLAGCVLFAFAAWMYQRRFSMGPTMRAAQIAAGVGAFAVAIYLMQSPFLQSSVSNQVASQELDEDGNPIQNYEIFSTARLNELQSEGRPVFLNMTAAWCITCLANEQTTLGTERVQQAMRDNDITYMKGDWTNEDPEITAVLEQFNRPSVPLYVLYPGDPSKEPSILPQILTPGALSRAFEGI
;
A
#
# COMPACT_ATOMS: atom_id res chain seq x y z
N MET A 1 -24.25 0.76 31.83
CA MET A 1 -25.38 0.78 30.87
C MET A 1 -25.36 -0.54 30.10
N SER A 2 -25.92 -1.61 30.65
CA SER A 2 -25.94 -2.92 30.00
C SER A 2 -27.20 -3.04 29.14
N PHE A 3 -27.09 -2.68 27.86
CA PHE A 3 -28.21 -2.51 26.94
C PHE A 3 -28.82 -3.81 26.38
N ALA A 4 -28.33 -5.01 26.73
CA ALA A 4 -28.90 -6.26 26.22
C ALA A 4 -28.66 -7.50 27.13
N PRO A 5 -29.38 -7.64 28.26
CA PRO A 5 -29.24 -8.81 29.16
C PRO A 5 -29.71 -10.13 28.53
N ILE A 6 -30.57 -10.07 27.50
CA ILE A 6 -31.13 -11.25 26.81
C ILE A 6 -30.12 -11.88 25.84
N LEU A 7 -29.21 -11.08 25.25
CA LEU A 7 -28.21 -11.59 24.31
C LEU A 7 -27.18 -12.50 25.00
N PHE A 8 -26.86 -12.21 26.26
CA PHE A 8 -25.98 -13.05 27.09
C PHE A 8 -26.55 -14.45 27.37
N ARG A 9 -27.86 -14.66 27.26
CA ARG A 9 -28.51 -15.97 27.42
C ARG A 9 -28.36 -16.88 26.19
N TYR A 10 -28.04 -16.32 25.02
CA TYR A 10 -27.79 -17.07 23.79
C TYR A 10 -26.31 -17.42 23.57
N LEU A 11 -25.41 -16.83 24.37
CA LEU A 11 -24.00 -17.18 24.31
C LEU A 11 -23.80 -18.58 24.90
N PRO A 12 -23.23 -19.54 24.13
CA PRO A 12 -22.92 -20.85 24.65
C PRO A 12 -21.93 -20.72 25.81
N LYS A 13 -22.03 -21.60 26.81
CA LYS A 13 -21.12 -21.61 27.95
C LYS A 13 -19.66 -21.70 27.44
N PRO A 14 -18.72 -20.95 28.04
CA PRO A 14 -17.31 -21.04 27.66
C PRO A 14 -16.83 -22.48 27.81
N GLY A 15 -16.34 -23.05 26.72
CA GLY A 15 -15.97 -24.46 26.57
C GLY A 15 -15.16 -24.66 25.28
N ALA A 16 -15.10 -25.90 24.76
CA ALA A 16 -14.26 -26.23 23.60
C ALA A 16 -14.52 -25.34 22.37
N TRP A 17 -15.77 -24.97 22.12
CA TRP A 17 -16.14 -24.07 21.01
C TRP A 17 -15.48 -22.68 21.10
N MET A 18 -15.28 -22.15 22.32
CA MET A 18 -14.62 -20.87 22.53
C MET A 18 -13.13 -20.95 22.16
N GLU A 19 -12.46 -22.06 22.47
CA GLU A 19 -11.07 -22.27 22.07
C GLU A 19 -10.93 -22.42 20.55
N THR A 20 -11.84 -23.15 19.89
CA THR A 20 -11.87 -23.23 18.43
C THR A 20 -12.15 -21.88 17.79
N PHE A 21 -13.09 -21.10 18.33
CA PHE A 21 -13.38 -19.75 17.85
C PHE A 21 -12.19 -18.80 18.03
N LYS A 22 -11.49 -18.88 19.17
CA LYS A 22 -10.26 -18.12 19.44
C LYS A 22 -9.16 -18.46 18.44
N GLN A 23 -8.96 -19.74 18.15
CA GLN A 23 -8.01 -20.18 17.12
C GLN A 23 -8.43 -19.69 15.73
N PHE A 24 -9.72 -19.76 15.41
CA PHE A 24 -10.26 -19.26 14.15
C PHE A 24 -10.02 -17.75 13.99
N MET A 25 -10.22 -16.96 15.05
CA MET A 25 -9.95 -15.53 15.08
C MET A 25 -8.46 -15.17 14.95
N ALA A 26 -7.53 -16.13 15.11
CA ALA A 26 -6.13 -15.90 14.81
C ALA A 26 -5.84 -15.82 13.30
N PHE A 27 -6.61 -16.50 12.45
CA PHE A 27 -6.37 -16.50 11.00
C PHE A 27 -6.55 -15.11 10.35
N PRO A 28 -7.63 -14.33 10.63
CA PRO A 28 -7.72 -12.96 10.15
C PRO A 28 -6.54 -12.08 10.60
N LEU A 29 -6.05 -12.29 11.83
CA LEU A 29 -4.91 -11.54 12.34
C LEU A 29 -3.61 -11.91 11.61
N TYR A 30 -3.40 -13.19 11.29
CA TYR A 30 -2.29 -13.62 10.43
C TYR A 30 -2.41 -13.08 9.01
N ALA A 31 -3.62 -13.03 8.44
CA ALA A 31 -3.85 -12.44 7.13
C ALA A 31 -3.47 -10.95 7.11
N SER A 32 -3.86 -10.18 8.14
CA SER A 32 -3.44 -8.79 8.29
C SER A 32 -1.92 -8.65 8.43
N ALA A 33 -1.27 -9.53 9.17
CA ALA A 33 0.19 -9.52 9.29
C ALA A 33 0.89 -9.76 7.94
N LEU A 34 0.40 -10.71 7.14
CA LEU A 34 0.90 -10.96 5.78
C LEU A 34 0.67 -9.77 4.86
N PHE A 35 -0.50 -9.14 4.93
CA PHE A 35 -0.80 -7.92 4.17
C PHE A 35 0.18 -6.80 4.49
N PHE A 36 0.42 -6.53 5.77
CA PHE A 36 1.37 -5.49 6.17
C PHE A 36 2.82 -5.84 5.83
N LEU A 37 3.22 -7.12 5.88
CA LEU A 37 4.56 -7.54 5.43
C LEU A 37 4.74 -7.32 3.93
N TRP A 38 3.73 -7.62 3.11
CA TRP A 38 3.76 -7.34 1.69
C TRP A 38 3.86 -5.83 1.40
N VAL A 39 3.04 -5.02 2.08
CA VAL A 39 3.09 -3.54 2.00
C VAL A 39 4.47 -2.99 2.44
N LEU A 40 5.06 -3.55 3.50
CA LEU A 40 6.39 -3.17 3.96
C LEU A 40 7.48 -3.58 2.95
N GLY A 41 7.34 -4.75 2.32
CA GLY A 41 8.22 -5.20 1.26
C GLY A 41 8.22 -4.26 0.07
N ASN A 42 7.06 -3.70 -0.31
CA ASN A 42 6.95 -2.70 -1.37
C ASN A 42 7.55 -1.34 -0.97
N GLN A 43 7.51 -0.96 0.31
CA GLN A 43 8.05 0.32 0.79
C GLN A 43 9.56 0.28 1.06
N ALA A 44 10.02 -0.71 1.84
CA ALA A 44 11.38 -0.79 2.36
C ALA A 44 12.25 -1.85 1.65
N GLY A 45 11.69 -2.52 0.65
CA GLY A 45 12.33 -3.63 -0.03
C GLY A 45 12.51 -4.86 0.85
N VAL A 46 13.09 -5.92 0.27
CA VAL A 46 13.34 -7.20 0.95
C VAL A 46 14.28 -7.03 2.15
N ILE A 47 15.26 -6.13 2.06
CA ILE A 47 16.23 -5.87 3.13
C ILE A 47 15.52 -5.24 4.34
N GLY A 48 14.73 -4.19 4.15
CA GLY A 48 13.98 -3.56 5.23
C GLY A 48 12.97 -4.51 5.88
N MET A 49 12.25 -5.30 5.07
CA MET A 49 11.35 -6.34 5.56
C MET A 49 12.08 -7.38 6.44
N SER A 50 13.27 -7.84 6.02
CA SER A 50 14.06 -8.82 6.77
C SER A 50 14.56 -8.28 8.12
N LEU A 51 14.92 -6.99 8.19
CA LEU A 51 15.32 -6.32 9.44
C LEU A 51 14.16 -6.24 10.44
N VAL A 52 12.96 -5.86 9.97
CA VAL A 52 11.78 -5.80 10.83
C VAL A 52 11.41 -7.19 11.37
N LEU A 53 11.43 -8.21 10.51
CA LEU A 53 11.19 -9.59 10.92
C LEU A 53 12.23 -10.09 11.94
N ALA A 54 13.51 -9.79 11.72
CA ALA A 54 14.57 -10.09 12.68
C ALA A 54 14.32 -9.40 14.03
N GLY A 55 13.89 -8.14 14.01
CA GLY A 55 13.46 -7.41 15.20
C GLY A 55 12.32 -8.10 15.94
N CYS A 56 11.26 -8.50 15.24
CA CYS A 56 10.13 -9.23 15.82
C CYS A 56 10.56 -10.57 16.46
N VAL A 57 11.46 -11.32 15.82
CA VAL A 57 12.03 -12.56 16.36
C VAL A 57 12.82 -12.28 17.65
N LEU A 58 13.65 -11.24 17.66
CA LEU A 58 14.40 -10.84 18.86
C LEU A 58 13.46 -10.42 20.00
N PHE A 59 12.39 -9.67 19.70
CA PHE A 59 11.38 -9.31 20.70
C PHE A 59 10.65 -10.54 21.26
N ALA A 60 10.25 -11.49 20.40
CA ALA A 60 9.63 -12.73 20.85
C ALA A 60 10.58 -13.56 21.73
N PHE A 61 11.86 -13.64 21.35
CA PHE A 61 12.89 -14.31 22.14
C PHE A 61 13.13 -13.62 23.50
N ALA A 62 13.16 -12.28 23.52
CA ALA A 62 13.28 -11.50 24.74
C ALA A 62 12.06 -11.70 25.67
N ALA A 63 10.84 -11.70 25.12
CA ALA A 63 9.61 -11.95 25.88
C ALA A 63 9.59 -13.36 26.49
N TRP A 64 10.00 -14.37 25.71
CA TRP A 64 10.12 -15.75 26.19
C TRP A 64 11.15 -15.88 27.32
N MET A 65 12.31 -15.25 27.17
CA MET A 65 13.34 -15.18 28.22
C MET A 65 12.81 -14.47 29.48
N TYR A 66 12.10 -13.35 29.31
CA TYR A 66 11.50 -12.61 30.40
C TYR A 66 10.47 -13.43 31.17
N GLN A 67 9.64 -14.22 30.49
CA GLN A 67 8.67 -15.11 31.13
C GLN A 67 9.35 -16.18 32.00
N ARG A 68 10.56 -16.61 31.61
CA ARG A 68 11.41 -17.55 32.36
C ARG A 68 12.19 -16.93 33.53
N ARG A 69 12.19 -15.60 33.68
CA ARG A 69 12.98 -14.89 34.73
C ARG A 69 12.64 -15.31 36.16
N PHE A 70 11.40 -15.75 36.38
CA PHE A 70 10.92 -16.20 37.70
C PHE A 70 11.49 -17.57 38.11
N SER A 71 11.97 -18.36 37.14
CA SER A 71 12.61 -19.67 37.35
C SER A 71 14.15 -19.59 37.39
N MET A 72 14.75 -18.41 37.19
CA MET A 72 16.19 -18.26 36.96
C MET A 72 16.91 -17.53 38.10
N GLY A 73 18.17 -17.92 38.36
CA GLY A 73 19.04 -17.36 39.39
C GLY A 73 19.53 -15.92 39.10
N PRO A 74 20.13 -15.24 40.10
CA PRO A 74 20.45 -13.80 40.02
C PRO A 74 21.42 -13.41 38.89
N THR A 75 22.41 -14.26 38.58
CA THR A 75 23.41 -14.02 37.52
C THR A 75 22.78 -14.06 36.13
N MET A 76 21.83 -14.97 35.90
CA MET A 76 21.11 -15.11 34.65
C MET A 76 20.17 -13.92 34.40
N ARG A 77 19.60 -13.34 35.46
CA ARG A 77 18.79 -12.11 35.37
C ARG A 77 19.63 -10.90 34.96
N ALA A 78 20.85 -10.76 35.49
CA ALA A 78 21.76 -9.69 35.09
C ALA A 78 22.16 -9.82 33.61
N ALA A 79 22.43 -11.05 33.13
CA ALA A 79 22.71 -11.31 31.73
C ALA A 79 21.54 -10.96 30.80
N GLN A 80 20.29 -11.21 31.22
CA GLN A 80 19.10 -10.80 30.46
C GLN A 80 18.95 -9.28 30.33
N ILE A 81 19.22 -8.53 31.41
CA ILE A 81 19.15 -7.06 31.38
C ILE A 81 20.25 -6.51 30.46
N ALA A 82 21.48 -7.03 30.55
CA ALA A 82 22.58 -6.63 29.68
C ALA A 82 22.29 -6.92 28.20
N ALA A 83 21.71 -8.09 27.89
CA ALA A 83 21.29 -8.45 26.54
C ALA A 83 20.16 -7.53 26.02
N GLY A 84 19.20 -7.17 26.87
CA GLY A 84 18.12 -6.23 26.52
C GLY A 84 18.64 -4.83 26.21
N VAL A 85 19.56 -4.31 27.03
CA VAL A 85 20.20 -3.01 26.81
C VAL A 85 21.07 -3.03 25.55
N GLY A 86 21.81 -4.13 25.31
CA GLY A 86 22.61 -4.30 24.10
C GLY A 86 21.76 -4.32 22.83
N ALA A 87 20.64 -5.06 22.83
CA ALA A 87 19.71 -5.09 21.71
C ALA A 87 19.08 -3.72 21.44
N PHE A 88 18.74 -2.96 22.50
CA PHE A 88 18.21 -1.61 22.37
C PHE A 88 19.24 -0.63 21.79
N ALA A 89 20.51 -0.72 22.22
CA ALA A 89 21.59 0.09 21.66
C ALA A 89 21.85 -0.22 20.18
N VAL A 90 21.81 -1.50 19.79
CA VAL A 90 21.93 -1.93 18.38
C VAL A 90 20.75 -1.41 17.54
N ALA A 91 19.52 -1.47 18.06
CA ALA A 91 18.35 -0.92 17.37
C ALA A 91 18.47 0.58 17.11
N ILE A 92 18.94 1.36 18.10
CA ILE A 92 19.20 2.80 17.94
C ILE A 92 20.30 3.05 16.90
N TYR A 93 21.37 2.27 16.92
CA TYR A 93 22.47 2.39 15.95
C TYR A 93 21.99 2.12 14.51
N LEU A 94 21.16 1.09 14.31
CA LEU A 94 20.60 0.77 12.99
C LEU A 94 19.65 1.87 12.48
N MET A 95 18.86 2.50 13.35
CA MET A 95 18.00 3.65 13.00
C MET A 95 18.80 4.87 12.50
N GLN A 96 20.05 5.01 12.93
CA GLN A 96 20.94 6.11 12.51
C GLN A 96 21.75 5.76 11.26
N SER A 97 21.71 4.50 10.80
CA SER A 97 22.49 4.08 9.64
C SER A 97 21.77 4.43 8.34
N PRO A 98 22.49 4.90 7.30
CA PRO A 98 21.93 5.11 5.96
C PRO A 98 21.48 3.80 5.29
N PHE A 99 21.69 2.65 5.94
CA PHE A 99 21.25 1.33 5.47
C PHE A 99 19.72 1.20 5.42
N LEU A 100 18.99 2.04 6.17
CA LEU A 100 17.52 2.14 6.13
C LEU A 100 17.01 3.27 5.22
N GLN A 101 17.91 4.06 4.61
CA GLN A 101 17.49 4.88 3.48
C GLN A 101 17.19 3.89 2.38
N SER A 102 15.90 3.58 2.22
CA SER A 102 15.37 2.88 1.06
C SER A 102 16.04 3.52 -0.14
N SER A 103 17.01 2.81 -0.72
CA SER A 103 17.30 3.02 -2.12
C SER A 103 15.94 2.84 -2.75
N VAL A 104 15.45 3.88 -3.43
CA VAL A 104 14.34 3.75 -4.36
C VAL A 104 14.81 2.68 -5.32
N SER A 105 14.58 1.43 -4.93
CA SER A 105 14.64 0.32 -5.84
C SER A 105 13.42 0.64 -6.67
N ASN A 106 13.66 1.38 -7.75
CA ASN A 106 13.05 1.07 -9.02
C ASN A 106 13.27 -0.44 -9.19
N GLN A 107 12.48 -1.25 -8.48
CA GLN A 107 11.94 -2.44 -9.08
C GLN A 107 11.15 -1.87 -10.25
N VAL A 108 11.89 -1.64 -11.33
CA VAL A 108 11.45 -2.02 -12.65
C VAL A 108 10.97 -3.45 -12.43
N ALA A 109 9.70 -3.57 -12.04
CA ALA A 109 8.90 -4.74 -12.36
C ALA A 109 9.26 -4.97 -13.80
N SER A 110 10.00 -6.05 -14.03
CA SER A 110 10.45 -6.50 -15.34
C SER A 110 9.39 -6.06 -16.33
N GLN A 111 9.68 -5.02 -17.12
CA GLN A 111 8.82 -4.66 -18.21
C GLN A 111 8.83 -5.91 -19.06
N GLU A 112 7.80 -6.74 -18.91
CA GLU A 112 7.51 -7.74 -19.91
C GLU A 112 7.35 -6.89 -21.16
N LEU A 113 8.23 -7.07 -22.13
CA LEU A 113 8.14 -6.42 -23.42
C LEU A 113 7.33 -7.36 -24.30
N ASP A 114 6.39 -6.84 -25.07
CA ASP A 114 5.74 -7.65 -26.10
C ASP A 114 6.77 -8.07 -27.17
N GLU A 115 6.39 -8.94 -28.11
CA GLU A 115 7.28 -9.36 -29.21
C GLU A 115 7.82 -8.18 -30.04
N ASP A 116 7.20 -6.99 -29.92
CA ASP A 116 7.54 -5.75 -30.63
C ASP A 116 8.36 -4.76 -29.78
N GLY A 117 8.73 -5.10 -28.53
CA GLY A 117 9.59 -4.27 -27.68
C GLY A 117 8.89 -3.10 -27.00
N ASN A 118 7.55 -3.10 -26.93
CA ASN A 118 6.78 -2.14 -26.12
C ASN A 118 6.61 -2.67 -24.69
N PRO A 119 6.61 -1.81 -23.67
CA PRO A 119 6.26 -2.22 -22.32
C PRO A 119 4.86 -2.84 -22.31
N ILE A 120 4.69 -4.07 -21.79
CA ILE A 120 3.40 -4.71 -21.45
C ILE A 120 2.79 -4.04 -20.21
N GLN A 121 2.87 -2.71 -20.15
CA GLN A 121 2.14 -1.90 -19.21
C GLN A 121 1.24 -0.98 -20.02
N ASN A 122 -0.08 -1.17 -19.89
CA ASN A 122 -1.10 -0.34 -20.53
C ASN A 122 -1.15 1.09 -19.93
N TYR A 123 -0.06 1.58 -19.34
CA TYR A 123 0.02 2.88 -18.70
C TYR A 123 1.43 3.49 -18.82
N GLU A 124 1.50 4.82 -18.90
CA GLU A 124 2.73 5.58 -18.77
C GLU A 124 3.02 5.92 -17.30
N ILE A 125 4.29 5.91 -16.91
CA ILE A 125 4.71 6.34 -15.56
C ILE A 125 4.56 7.85 -15.47
N PHE A 126 3.93 8.32 -14.39
CA PHE A 126 3.78 9.75 -14.13
C PHE A 126 5.13 10.44 -13.96
N SER A 127 5.29 11.57 -14.65
CA SER A 127 6.24 12.63 -14.32
C SER A 127 5.62 13.96 -14.71
N THR A 128 6.00 15.02 -14.00
CA THR A 128 5.47 16.37 -14.28
C THR A 128 5.83 16.81 -15.70
N ALA A 129 7.04 16.47 -16.16
CA ALA A 129 7.51 16.79 -17.50
C ALA A 129 6.66 16.09 -18.59
N ARG A 130 6.41 14.78 -18.44
CA ARG A 130 5.63 14.01 -19.42
C ARG A 130 4.16 14.43 -19.44
N LEU A 131 3.57 14.72 -18.28
CA LEU A 131 2.20 15.23 -18.21
C LEU A 131 2.06 16.58 -18.94
N ASN A 132 3.04 17.47 -18.81
CA ASN A 132 3.03 18.77 -19.49
C ASN A 132 3.21 18.62 -21.01
N GLU A 133 4.07 17.70 -21.45
CA GLU A 133 4.25 17.37 -22.86
C GLU A 133 2.94 16.90 -23.50
N LEU A 134 2.27 15.90 -22.92
CA LEU A 134 0.99 15.38 -23.42
C LEU A 134 -0.11 16.44 -23.47
N GLN A 135 -0.18 17.31 -22.47
CA GLN A 135 -1.11 18.43 -22.47
C GLN A 135 -0.80 19.46 -23.56
N SER A 136 0.48 19.71 -23.85
CA SER A 136 0.89 20.63 -24.91
C SER A 136 0.64 20.08 -26.32
N GLU A 137 0.68 18.76 -26.47
CA GLU A 137 0.29 18.04 -27.70
C GLU A 137 -1.24 18.01 -27.91
N GLY A 138 -2.01 18.41 -26.90
CA GLY A 138 -3.46 18.36 -26.91
C GLY A 138 -4.03 16.96 -26.72
N ARG A 139 -3.25 16.03 -26.14
CA ARG A 139 -3.69 14.65 -25.90
C ARG A 139 -4.46 14.54 -24.59
N PRO A 140 -5.62 13.86 -24.56
CA PRO A 140 -6.32 13.58 -23.32
C PRO A 140 -5.49 12.65 -22.42
N VAL A 141 -5.46 12.95 -21.12
CA VAL A 141 -4.70 12.17 -20.12
C VAL A 141 -5.62 11.78 -18.99
N PHE A 142 -5.70 10.48 -18.70
CA PHE A 142 -6.31 9.98 -17.48
C PHE A 142 -5.22 9.66 -16.46
N LEU A 143 -5.15 10.48 -15.42
CA LEU A 143 -4.15 10.41 -14.36
C LEU A 143 -4.69 9.64 -13.15
N ASN A 144 -3.95 8.61 -12.73
CA ASN A 144 -4.22 7.81 -11.53
C ASN A 144 -3.04 7.89 -10.56
N MET A 145 -3.21 8.62 -9.46
CA MET A 145 -2.31 8.58 -8.32
C MET A 145 -2.76 7.49 -7.35
N THR A 146 -1.90 6.50 -7.12
CA THR A 146 -2.21 5.28 -6.36
C THR A 146 -1.10 4.95 -5.36
N ALA A 147 -1.33 3.92 -4.55
CA ALA A 147 -0.30 3.32 -3.69
C ALA A 147 -0.64 1.85 -3.39
N ALA A 148 0.36 1.03 -3.10
CA ALA A 148 0.19 -0.39 -2.77
C ALA A 148 -0.61 -0.62 -1.47
N TRP A 149 -0.52 0.30 -0.51
CA TRP A 149 -1.27 0.24 0.76
C TRP A 149 -2.71 0.74 0.64
N CYS A 150 -3.10 1.31 -0.52
CA CYS A 150 -4.42 1.85 -0.75
C CYS A 150 -5.40 0.75 -1.23
N ILE A 151 -6.23 0.25 -0.31
CA ILE A 151 -7.22 -0.81 -0.58
C ILE A 151 -8.21 -0.38 -1.67
N THR A 152 -8.71 0.85 -1.61
CA THR A 152 -9.64 1.39 -2.62
C THR A 152 -9.00 1.43 -4.00
N CYS A 153 -7.72 1.78 -4.08
CA CYS A 153 -6.98 1.81 -5.33
C CYS A 153 -6.85 0.41 -5.94
N LEU A 154 -6.50 -0.60 -5.13
CA LEU A 154 -6.43 -1.99 -5.56
C LEU A 154 -7.80 -2.52 -6.02
N ALA A 155 -8.86 -2.19 -5.29
CA ALA A 155 -10.22 -2.56 -5.66
C ALA A 155 -10.65 -1.92 -7.00
N ASN A 156 -10.39 -0.62 -7.19
CA ASN A 156 -10.68 0.06 -8.45
C ASN A 156 -9.87 -0.50 -9.62
N GLU A 157 -8.60 -0.86 -9.40
CA GLU A 157 -7.75 -1.48 -10.41
C GLU A 157 -8.37 -2.80 -10.89
N GLN A 158 -8.77 -3.67 -9.95
CA GLN A 158 -9.33 -4.99 -10.28
C GLN A 158 -10.76 -4.93 -10.83
N THR A 159 -11.59 -4.02 -10.35
CA THR A 159 -13.04 -4.00 -10.65
C THR A 159 -13.41 -3.06 -11.78
N THR A 160 -12.55 -2.06 -12.08
CA THR A 160 -12.86 -1.00 -13.06
C THR A 160 -11.73 -0.77 -14.05
N LEU A 161 -10.54 -0.34 -13.60
CA LEU A 161 -9.47 0.11 -14.50
C LEU A 161 -8.89 -1.04 -15.34
N GLY A 162 -8.77 -2.22 -14.76
CA GLY A 162 -8.31 -3.44 -15.44
C GLY A 162 -9.38 -4.12 -16.31
N THR A 163 -10.59 -3.57 -16.40
CA THR A 163 -11.65 -4.17 -17.23
C THR A 163 -11.48 -3.81 -18.71
N GLU A 164 -11.75 -4.76 -19.60
CA GLU A 164 -11.68 -4.53 -21.05
C GLU A 164 -12.54 -3.34 -21.51
N ARG A 165 -13.71 -3.15 -20.90
CA ARG A 165 -14.62 -2.03 -21.20
C ARG A 165 -13.92 -0.68 -21.01
N VAL A 166 -13.21 -0.50 -19.90
CA VAL A 166 -12.54 0.77 -19.59
C VAL A 166 -11.30 0.94 -20.46
N GLN A 167 -10.51 -0.12 -20.64
CA GLN A 167 -9.34 -0.08 -21.51
C GLN A 167 -9.71 0.22 -22.97
N GLN A 168 -10.82 -0.33 -23.45
CA GLN A 168 -11.33 -0.03 -24.78
C GLN A 168 -11.83 1.40 -24.88
N ALA A 169 -12.57 1.90 -23.89
CA ALA A 169 -13.00 3.29 -23.86
C ALA A 169 -11.80 4.28 -23.84
N MET A 170 -10.68 3.94 -23.19
CA MET A 170 -9.45 4.74 -23.27
C MET A 170 -8.88 4.75 -24.69
N ARG A 171 -8.79 3.59 -25.35
CA ARG A 171 -8.28 3.48 -26.73
C ARG A 171 -9.17 4.20 -27.74
N ASP A 172 -10.48 4.05 -27.62
CA ASP A 172 -11.46 4.62 -28.54
C ASP A 172 -11.45 6.17 -28.50
N ASN A 173 -11.04 6.76 -27.37
CA ASN A 173 -10.94 8.21 -27.16
C ASN A 173 -9.49 8.73 -27.13
N ASP A 174 -8.50 7.92 -27.55
CA ASP A 174 -7.06 8.24 -27.53
C ASP A 174 -6.56 8.82 -26.19
N ILE A 175 -7.07 8.28 -25.08
CA ILE A 175 -6.70 8.72 -23.74
C ILE A 175 -5.41 8.03 -23.33
N THR A 176 -4.39 8.82 -23.00
CA THR A 176 -3.18 8.31 -22.38
C THR A 176 -3.45 8.01 -20.90
N TYR A 177 -3.34 6.75 -20.51
CA TYR A 177 -3.43 6.37 -19.10
C TYR A 177 -2.08 6.57 -18.42
N MET A 178 -2.03 7.45 -17.42
CA MET A 178 -0.81 7.76 -16.67
C MET A 178 -0.97 7.40 -15.20
N LYS A 179 0.05 6.75 -14.62
CA LYS A 179 0.00 6.22 -13.26
C LYS A 179 1.17 6.74 -12.42
N GLY A 180 0.86 7.36 -11.28
CA GLY A 180 1.83 7.73 -10.26
C GLY A 180 1.73 6.81 -9.06
N ASP A 181 2.85 6.21 -8.65
CA ASP A 181 2.93 5.34 -7.47
C ASP A 181 3.48 6.10 -6.27
N TRP A 182 2.59 6.45 -5.34
CA TRP A 182 2.88 7.11 -4.07
C TRP A 182 2.98 6.11 -2.91
N THR A 183 3.37 4.85 -3.19
CA THR A 183 3.66 3.85 -2.15
C THR A 183 4.75 4.34 -1.21
N ASN A 184 5.80 4.92 -1.79
CA ASN A 184 6.78 5.74 -1.10
C ASN A 184 6.53 7.19 -1.47
N GLU A 185 6.72 8.11 -0.54
CA GLU A 185 6.49 9.52 -0.78
C GLU A 185 7.38 10.03 -1.93
N ASP A 186 6.75 10.59 -2.95
CA ASP A 186 7.39 11.19 -4.11
C ASP A 186 7.00 12.68 -4.18
N PRO A 187 7.96 13.61 -4.24
CA PRO A 187 7.68 15.05 -4.20
C PRO A 187 6.91 15.56 -5.42
N GLU A 188 7.07 14.97 -6.60
CA GLU A 188 6.30 15.36 -7.79
C GLU A 188 4.83 14.93 -7.65
N ILE A 189 4.59 13.72 -7.18
CA ILE A 189 3.22 13.24 -6.94
C ILE A 189 2.56 14.02 -5.79
N THR A 190 3.30 14.30 -4.71
CA THR A 190 2.84 15.12 -3.58
C THR A 190 2.40 16.51 -4.06
N ALA A 191 3.16 17.16 -4.95
CA ALA A 191 2.79 18.46 -5.51
C ALA A 191 1.46 18.41 -6.27
N VAL A 192 1.19 17.35 -7.03
CA VAL A 192 -0.11 17.17 -7.71
C VAL A 192 -1.24 16.93 -6.71
N LEU A 193 -1.02 16.09 -5.70
CA LEU A 193 -2.00 15.84 -4.65
C LEU A 193 -2.39 17.16 -3.93
N GLU A 194 -1.40 17.99 -3.60
CA GLU A 194 -1.59 19.31 -3.01
C GLU A 194 -2.34 20.27 -3.95
N GLN A 195 -2.00 20.28 -5.25
CA GLN A 195 -2.68 21.10 -6.26
C GLN A 195 -4.19 20.82 -6.30
N PHE A 196 -4.59 19.56 -6.17
CA PHE A 196 -6.00 19.15 -6.14
C PHE A 196 -6.61 19.14 -4.72
N ASN A 197 -5.89 19.67 -3.72
CA ASN A 197 -6.28 19.71 -2.32
C ASN A 197 -6.68 18.33 -1.78
N ARG A 198 -5.84 17.33 -2.08
CA ARG A 198 -6.00 15.93 -1.66
C ARG A 198 -4.84 15.56 -0.74
N PRO A 199 -5.11 15.17 0.51
CA PRO A 199 -4.04 14.80 1.44
C PRO A 199 -3.50 13.38 1.22
N SER A 200 -4.09 12.59 0.33
CA SER A 200 -3.76 11.17 0.10
C SER A 200 -4.37 10.66 -1.20
N VAL A 201 -3.93 9.46 -1.62
CA VAL A 201 -4.50 8.67 -2.72
C VAL A 201 -5.77 7.92 -2.27
N PRO A 202 -6.69 7.53 -3.20
CA PRO A 202 -6.61 7.73 -4.65
C PRO A 202 -6.94 9.15 -5.09
N LEU A 203 -6.24 9.61 -6.13
CA LEU A 203 -6.63 10.76 -6.92
C LEU A 203 -6.73 10.35 -8.39
N TYR A 204 -7.90 10.57 -8.98
CA TYR A 204 -8.18 10.34 -10.38
C TYR A 204 -8.52 11.66 -11.05
N VAL A 205 -7.80 12.02 -12.10
CA VAL A 205 -8.00 13.28 -12.83
C VAL A 205 -8.04 12.99 -14.33
N LEU A 206 -9.04 13.53 -15.02
CA LEU A 206 -9.14 13.48 -16.47
C LEU A 206 -8.82 14.85 -17.06
N TYR A 207 -7.72 14.92 -17.78
CA TYR A 207 -7.32 16.06 -18.61
C TYR A 207 -7.92 15.86 -20.01
N PRO A 208 -8.75 16.80 -20.50
CA PRO A 208 -9.52 16.63 -21.73
C PRO A 208 -8.69 16.84 -23.02
N GLY A 209 -7.40 17.17 -22.94
CA GLY A 209 -6.56 17.48 -24.10
C GLY A 209 -6.78 18.88 -24.69
N ASP A 210 -7.92 19.54 -24.44
CA ASP A 210 -8.12 20.95 -24.76
C ASP A 210 -7.53 21.85 -23.64
N PRO A 211 -6.50 22.68 -23.90
CA PRO A 211 -5.91 23.58 -22.90
C PRO A 211 -6.91 24.60 -22.33
N SER A 212 -8.04 24.81 -23.00
CA SER A 212 -9.10 25.74 -22.58
C SER A 212 -10.06 25.12 -21.57
N LYS A 213 -10.09 23.80 -21.43
CA LYS A 213 -10.97 23.07 -20.51
C LYS A 213 -10.22 22.69 -19.24
N GLU A 214 -10.85 22.91 -18.08
CA GLU A 214 -10.26 22.54 -16.79
C GLU A 214 -10.23 21.00 -16.61
N PRO A 215 -9.22 20.47 -15.91
CA PRO A 215 -9.15 19.05 -15.58
C PRO A 215 -10.29 18.66 -14.63
N SER A 216 -10.91 17.51 -14.90
CA SER A 216 -12.03 17.00 -14.10
C SER A 216 -11.55 15.96 -13.08
N ILE A 217 -11.88 16.18 -11.81
CA ILE A 217 -11.58 15.23 -10.73
C ILE A 217 -12.67 14.17 -10.69
N LEU A 218 -12.28 12.89 -10.76
CA LEU A 218 -13.23 11.79 -10.67
C LEU A 218 -13.42 11.29 -9.22
N PRO A 219 -14.54 10.60 -8.93
CA PRO A 219 -14.79 10.02 -7.61
C PRO A 219 -13.73 8.99 -7.20
N GLN A 220 -13.52 8.83 -5.89
CA GLN A 220 -12.57 7.84 -5.36
C GLN A 220 -13.01 6.39 -5.56
N ILE A 221 -14.32 6.14 -5.67
CA ILE A 221 -14.86 4.82 -6.00
C ILE A 221 -15.23 4.86 -7.48
N LEU A 222 -14.53 4.08 -8.28
CA LEU A 222 -14.77 4.03 -9.71
C LEU A 222 -15.78 2.94 -10.05
N THR A 223 -16.52 3.18 -11.12
CA THR A 223 -17.34 2.14 -11.76
C THR A 223 -17.10 2.20 -13.27
N PRO A 224 -17.14 1.06 -13.98
CA PRO A 224 -16.88 1.05 -15.42
C PRO A 224 -17.80 2.01 -16.18
N GLY A 225 -19.09 2.03 -15.84
CA GLY A 225 -20.07 2.87 -16.52
C GLY A 225 -19.96 4.37 -16.22
N ALA A 226 -19.46 4.77 -15.05
CA ALA A 226 -19.20 6.19 -14.78
C ALA A 226 -17.94 6.66 -15.50
N LEU A 227 -16.91 5.82 -15.53
CA LEU A 227 -15.62 6.14 -16.13
C LEU A 227 -15.70 6.20 -17.66
N SER A 228 -16.34 5.22 -18.31
CA SER A 228 -16.55 5.25 -19.77
C SER A 228 -17.34 6.49 -20.21
N ARG A 229 -18.37 6.89 -19.46
CA ARG A 229 -19.14 8.12 -19.77
C ARG A 229 -18.30 9.39 -19.61
N ALA A 230 -17.36 9.42 -18.67
CA ALA A 230 -16.44 10.54 -18.53
C ALA A 230 -15.50 10.64 -19.74
N PHE A 231 -15.06 9.49 -20.26
CA PHE A 231 -14.19 9.40 -21.45
C PHE A 231 -14.90 9.72 -22.77
N GLU A 232 -16.20 9.50 -22.87
CA GLU A 232 -16.99 9.92 -24.04
C GLU A 232 -17.29 11.44 -24.06
N GLY A 233 -17.07 12.14 -22.94
CA GLY A 233 -17.44 13.55 -22.77
C GLY A 233 -16.32 14.56 -23.01
N ILE A 234 -15.11 14.10 -23.35
CA ILE A 234 -13.94 14.94 -23.65
C ILE A 234 -13.98 15.47 -25.08
#